data_AF-A0A7W0ZSW8-F1
#
_entry.id   AF-A0A7W0ZSW8-F1
#
_cell.length_a   1.000
_cell.length_b   1.000
_cell.length_c   1.000
_cell.angle_alpha   90.00
_cell.angle_beta   90.00
_cell.angle_gamma   90.00
#
_symmetry.space_group_name_H-M   'P 1'
#
loop_
_entity.id
_entity.type
_entity.pdbx_description
1 polymer ?
#
loop_
_entity_poly.entity_id
_entity_poly.type
_entity_poly.pdbx_seq_one_letter_code
_entity_poly.pdbx_strand_id
1 'polypeptide(L)'
;MQPVFEPDDYGDYESDSTNVNQIPTPGGMQQQPQSTPRPQHHSQPPPPPQQQGFASAPPDFGHQQPQQPMYASGMMQPSQMGQMPGPPMTQVSGMISQPTPYVSRSRIYAFVVDETGMPIELGSGRFAKAYLGEERWVESKTTLRRPVALKCLQRGVTGEDQMRFQMEKEILERVQGHPNIVELLGSGEGDSAGFIPPMIRERVENDFMILELLDMSLEERLKGARQKRRRDDLLAVPLRERIFRALEYIIPVATAVEFAHLVRDTCHRDIKPANILVKLADPNLRGSQMKIKLADFNVGKVADADLDVSMTRFQAVPGTLYFQSPEQETNTFELLVNCTQGSPEIEFFEDFYIDIYENDTFSLFNRNELYSIAAADRTRKKILLNRPFAEPSEINVRGRVQKSVGRPADIYSLGAVFYYLNSGAYANPKNLFDAFRKFVEYEKRDENNSIAAYVEHEYRTIQNMRA
;
A
#
# COMPACT_ATOMS: atom_id res chain seq x y z
N MET A 1 39.08 -36.05 -22.97
CA MET A 1 39.49 -34.98 -23.90
C MET A 1 39.02 -33.66 -23.32
N GLN A 2 39.91 -33.00 -22.57
CA GLN A 2 39.84 -31.58 -22.21
C GLN A 2 40.69 -30.82 -23.24
N PRO A 3 40.34 -29.59 -23.63
CA PRO A 3 41.29 -28.68 -24.22
C PRO A 3 41.88 -27.75 -23.15
N VAL A 4 43.20 -27.70 -23.17
CA VAL A 4 44.11 -26.80 -22.45
C VAL A 4 44.14 -25.45 -23.17
N PHE A 5 44.08 -24.34 -22.43
CA PHE A 5 44.52 -23.03 -22.90
C PHE A 5 45.42 -22.42 -21.84
N GLU A 6 46.67 -22.17 -22.22
CA GLU A 6 47.64 -21.38 -21.45
C GLU A 6 47.54 -19.88 -21.82
N PRO A 7 48.03 -18.99 -20.94
CA PRO A 7 47.77 -17.55 -20.97
C PRO A 7 48.91 -16.76 -21.64
N ASP A 8 48.56 -15.67 -22.32
CA ASP A 8 49.52 -14.63 -22.68
C ASP A 8 49.23 -13.33 -21.90
N ASP A 9 50.35 -12.79 -21.43
CA ASP A 9 50.56 -11.70 -20.48
C ASP A 9 50.97 -10.42 -21.23
N TYR A 10 51.04 -9.31 -20.48
CA TYR A 10 51.66 -8.00 -20.72
C TYR A 10 50.78 -6.80 -21.10
N GLY A 11 50.78 -5.83 -20.18
CA GLY A 11 50.63 -4.41 -20.50
C GLY A 11 50.33 -3.46 -19.33
N ASP A 12 51.23 -3.40 -18.33
CA ASP A 12 51.26 -2.40 -17.24
C ASP A 12 51.26 -0.94 -17.74
N TYR A 13 50.54 -0.06 -17.04
CA TYR A 13 50.92 1.36 -16.88
C TYR A 13 50.52 1.87 -15.49
N GLU A 14 51.53 1.96 -14.61
CA GLU A 14 51.51 2.77 -13.38
C GLU A 14 52.37 4.03 -13.56
N SER A 15 52.04 5.06 -12.75
CA SER A 15 52.72 6.33 -12.49
C SER A 15 52.63 7.39 -13.62
N ASP A 16 52.30 8.65 -13.35
CA ASP A 16 52.95 9.46 -12.33
C ASP A 16 52.13 10.68 -11.85
N SER A 17 52.44 11.06 -10.62
CA SER A 17 52.05 12.23 -9.83
C SER A 17 52.51 13.57 -10.41
N THR A 18 51.74 14.67 -10.24
CA THR A 18 52.19 15.96 -9.66
C THR A 18 51.15 17.11 -9.75
N ASN A 19 51.16 17.94 -8.70
CA ASN A 19 50.81 19.37 -8.60
C ASN A 19 49.36 19.88 -8.42
N VAL A 20 48.99 19.87 -7.14
CA VAL A 20 48.49 20.97 -6.29
C VAL A 20 48.61 22.42 -6.81
N ASN A 21 47.51 23.17 -6.61
CA ASN A 21 47.32 24.64 -6.51
C ASN A 21 47.60 25.55 -7.73
N GLN A 22 46.55 26.21 -8.23
CA GLN A 22 46.43 27.68 -8.17
C GLN A 22 45.04 28.18 -8.59
N ILE A 23 44.39 28.90 -7.68
CA ILE A 23 43.20 29.74 -7.86
C ILE A 23 43.66 31.08 -8.47
N PRO A 24 42.88 31.67 -9.40
CA PRO A 24 42.86 33.13 -9.49
C PRO A 24 41.44 33.72 -9.55
N THR A 25 41.20 34.68 -8.68
CA THR A 25 40.27 35.83 -8.84
C THR A 25 40.94 37.01 -8.12
N PRO A 26 40.55 38.30 -8.32
CA PRO A 26 39.48 38.83 -9.15
C PRO A 26 39.89 40.03 -10.05
N GLY A 27 39.09 40.31 -11.09
CA GLY A 27 39.17 41.54 -11.88
C GLY A 27 37.79 42.17 -12.00
N GLY A 28 37.57 43.27 -11.28
CA GLY A 28 36.32 44.03 -11.31
C GLY A 28 36.18 44.84 -12.60
N MET A 29 34.95 44.92 -13.11
CA MET A 29 34.51 46.00 -13.99
C MET A 29 33.10 46.44 -13.60
N GLN A 30 33.00 47.74 -13.38
CA GLN A 30 31.79 48.53 -13.15
C GLN A 30 30.88 48.50 -14.39
N GLN A 31 29.57 48.30 -14.22
CA GLN A 31 28.56 48.89 -15.10
C GLN A 31 27.33 49.33 -14.28
N GLN A 32 26.89 50.56 -14.57
CA GLN A 32 25.73 51.27 -14.02
C GLN A 32 24.39 50.74 -14.55
N PRO A 33 23.25 51.11 -13.93
CA PRO A 33 22.05 50.28 -13.90
C PRO A 33 21.09 50.54 -15.05
N GLN A 34 20.53 49.47 -15.62
CA GLN A 34 19.30 49.53 -16.41
C GLN A 34 18.10 49.23 -15.52
N SER A 35 17.20 50.21 -15.47
CA SER A 35 15.90 50.18 -14.81
C SER A 35 14.97 49.16 -15.48
N THR A 36 14.52 48.17 -14.71
CA THR A 36 13.40 47.30 -15.07
C THR A 36 12.12 47.80 -14.40
N PRO A 37 11.01 47.97 -15.14
CA PRO A 37 9.75 48.41 -14.58
C PRO A 37 9.02 47.29 -13.82
N ARG A 38 8.44 47.64 -12.67
CA ARG A 38 7.55 46.81 -11.85
C ARG A 38 6.38 46.26 -12.68
N PRO A 39 5.99 44.98 -12.54
CA PRO A 39 4.66 44.54 -12.93
C PRO A 39 3.62 45.07 -11.95
N GLN A 40 2.60 45.73 -12.50
CA GLN A 40 1.43 46.23 -11.79
C GLN A 40 0.56 45.08 -11.30
N HIS A 41 -0.09 45.32 -10.16
CA HIS A 41 -1.14 44.50 -9.58
C HIS A 41 -2.22 44.15 -10.61
N HIS A 42 -2.41 42.85 -10.85
CA HIS A 42 -3.67 42.34 -11.39
C HIS A 42 -4.52 41.73 -10.27
N SER A 43 -5.71 42.30 -10.19
CA SER A 43 -6.78 42.13 -9.22
C SER A 43 -7.29 40.69 -9.17
N GLN A 44 -7.47 40.16 -7.96
CA GLN A 44 -8.23 38.93 -7.74
C GLN A 44 -9.71 39.15 -8.12
N PRO A 45 -10.39 38.15 -8.70
CA PRO A 45 -11.83 38.20 -8.91
C PRO A 45 -12.57 38.05 -7.55
N PRO A 46 -13.74 38.69 -7.37
CA PRO A 46 -14.49 38.61 -6.12
C PRO A 46 -15.10 37.21 -5.92
N PRO A 47 -15.29 36.77 -4.65
CA PRO A 47 -15.94 35.49 -4.36
C PRO A 47 -17.43 35.51 -4.71
N PRO A 48 -18.03 34.35 -5.02
CA PRO A 48 -19.46 34.25 -5.34
C PRO A 48 -20.34 34.50 -4.10
N PRO A 49 -21.58 35.00 -4.29
CA PRO A 49 -22.46 35.41 -3.20
C PRO A 49 -22.96 34.22 -2.37
N GLN A 50 -22.92 34.38 -1.04
CA GLN A 50 -23.46 33.46 -0.05
C GLN A 50 -24.98 33.35 -0.18
N GLN A 51 -25.48 32.16 -0.54
CA GLN A 51 -26.90 31.84 -0.42
C GLN A 51 -27.24 31.63 1.06
N GLN A 52 -28.05 32.52 1.63
CA GLN A 52 -28.72 32.32 2.92
C GLN A 52 -29.74 31.19 2.79
N GLY A 53 -29.35 29.99 3.21
CA GLY A 53 -30.26 28.86 3.41
C GLY A 53 -30.87 28.91 4.81
N PHE A 54 -32.18 29.10 4.88
CA PHE A 54 -32.96 28.83 6.08
C PHE A 54 -32.94 27.32 6.35
N ALA A 55 -32.33 26.90 7.48
CA ALA A 55 -32.43 25.53 7.98
C ALA A 55 -33.29 25.53 9.25
N SER A 56 -34.53 25.06 9.12
CA SER A 56 -35.43 24.70 10.21
C SER A 56 -35.06 23.33 10.77
N ALA A 57 -34.86 23.25 12.08
CA ALA A 57 -34.59 22.02 12.84
C ALA A 57 -35.79 21.04 12.80
N PRO A 58 -35.56 19.72 12.86
CA PRO A 58 -36.63 18.74 13.01
C PRO A 58 -37.01 18.55 14.49
N PRO A 59 -38.28 18.25 14.81
CA PRO A 59 -38.69 17.94 16.17
C PRO A 59 -38.46 16.46 16.52
N ASP A 60 -38.15 16.28 17.79
CA ASP A 60 -37.93 15.07 18.57
C ASP A 60 -39.20 14.22 18.66
N PHE A 61 -39.13 12.93 18.33
CA PHE A 61 -40.23 11.97 18.52
C PHE A 61 -39.73 10.75 19.30
N GLY A 62 -40.13 10.71 20.58
CA GLY A 62 -39.90 9.60 21.48
C GLY A 62 -40.66 8.34 21.07
N HIS A 63 -39.95 7.22 21.10
CA HIS A 63 -40.51 5.87 20.97
C HIS A 63 -41.11 5.40 22.30
N GLN A 64 -42.42 5.11 22.31
CA GLN A 64 -43.04 4.19 23.26
C GLN A 64 -43.73 3.06 22.49
N GLN A 65 -43.24 1.83 22.71
CA GLN A 65 -43.82 0.58 22.23
C GLN A 65 -45.08 0.22 23.03
N PRO A 66 -46.12 -0.39 22.41
CA PRO A 66 -47.09 -1.19 23.12
C PRO A 66 -46.82 -2.70 23.03
N GLN A 67 -47.23 -3.34 24.11
CA GLN A 67 -47.00 -4.72 24.57
C GLN A 67 -47.62 -5.83 23.69
N GLN A 68 -46.99 -7.01 23.75
CA GLN A 68 -47.52 -8.30 23.30
C GLN A 68 -48.62 -8.84 24.25
N PRO A 69 -49.54 -9.69 23.78
CA PRO A 69 -50.31 -10.57 24.66
C PRO A 69 -49.86 -12.04 24.62
N MET A 70 -49.96 -12.65 25.81
CA MET A 70 -49.64 -14.03 26.18
C MET A 70 -50.68 -15.07 25.74
N TYR A 71 -50.20 -16.32 25.67
CA TYR A 71 -50.93 -17.57 25.47
C TYR A 71 -51.91 -17.92 26.61
N ALA A 72 -53.02 -18.60 26.25
CA ALA A 72 -53.76 -19.49 27.16
C ALA A 72 -54.44 -20.64 26.39
N SER A 73 -54.40 -21.82 27.02
CA SER A 73 -54.68 -23.17 26.51
C SER A 73 -56.17 -23.59 26.61
N GLY A 74 -56.61 -24.57 25.80
CA GLY A 74 -57.91 -25.25 26.03
C GLY A 74 -58.38 -26.27 24.98
N MET A 75 -57.94 -27.53 25.11
CA MET A 75 -58.60 -28.85 24.93
C MET A 75 -59.66 -29.22 23.83
N MET A 76 -59.42 -30.43 23.28
CA MET A 76 -60.33 -31.51 22.76
C MET A 76 -60.68 -31.66 21.25
N GLN A 77 -60.46 -32.91 20.77
CA GLN A 77 -60.70 -33.57 19.46
C GLN A 77 -62.19 -33.99 19.25
N PRO A 78 -62.69 -34.66 18.14
CA PRO A 78 -61.97 -35.42 17.08
C PRO A 78 -62.50 -35.36 15.60
N SER A 79 -61.62 -35.81 14.68
CA SER A 79 -61.86 -36.61 13.44
C SER A 79 -62.78 -36.13 12.29
N GLN A 80 -62.20 -36.02 11.08
CA GLN A 80 -62.72 -36.64 9.84
C GLN A 80 -61.67 -36.67 8.70
N MET A 81 -61.56 -37.82 8.02
CA MET A 81 -60.72 -38.02 6.82
C MET A 81 -61.33 -37.32 5.60
N GLY A 82 -60.48 -36.75 4.72
CA GLY A 82 -60.91 -36.25 3.41
C GLY A 82 -59.77 -35.71 2.54
N GLN A 83 -59.29 -36.58 1.64
CA GLN A 83 -58.66 -36.37 0.32
C GLN A 83 -57.97 -35.03 -0.04
N MET A 84 -56.74 -35.16 -0.55
CA MET A 84 -55.95 -34.12 -1.22
C MET A 84 -56.62 -33.54 -2.47
N PRO A 85 -56.35 -32.26 -2.78
CA PRO A 85 -55.97 -31.85 -4.13
C PRO A 85 -54.60 -31.16 -4.14
N GLY A 86 -53.87 -31.34 -5.25
CA GLY A 86 -52.45 -30.97 -5.44
C GLY A 86 -52.11 -29.47 -5.37
N PRO A 87 -50.82 -29.11 -5.55
CA PRO A 87 -50.34 -27.76 -5.29
C PRO A 87 -50.93 -26.75 -6.30
N PRO A 88 -51.33 -25.55 -5.87
CA PRO A 88 -51.75 -24.51 -6.80
C PRO A 88 -50.53 -23.98 -7.55
N MET A 89 -50.60 -24.02 -8.89
CA MET A 89 -49.72 -23.24 -9.75
C MET A 89 -49.97 -21.75 -9.45
N THR A 90 -49.02 -21.09 -8.77
CA THR A 90 -49.01 -19.64 -8.66
C THR A 90 -48.60 -19.05 -10.00
N GLN A 91 -49.61 -18.68 -10.79
CA GLN A 91 -49.45 -17.75 -11.90
C GLN A 91 -48.83 -16.46 -11.35
N VAL A 92 -47.61 -16.14 -11.77
CA VAL A 92 -46.99 -14.84 -11.51
C VAL A 92 -47.79 -13.81 -12.30
N SER A 93 -48.72 -13.17 -11.61
CA SER A 93 -49.50 -12.05 -12.12
C SER A 93 -48.56 -10.96 -12.61
N GLY A 94 -48.71 -10.58 -13.87
CA GLY A 94 -47.95 -9.50 -14.50
C GLY A 94 -48.08 -8.22 -13.68
N MET A 95 -46.98 -7.82 -13.05
CA MET A 95 -46.84 -6.47 -12.52
C MET A 95 -46.75 -5.51 -13.70
N ILE A 96 -47.75 -4.65 -13.82
CA ILE A 96 -47.66 -3.45 -14.65
C ILE A 96 -46.55 -2.60 -14.06
N SER A 97 -45.35 -2.69 -14.65
CA SER A 97 -44.20 -1.84 -14.34
C SER A 97 -44.63 -0.40 -14.53
N GLN A 98 -44.78 0.36 -13.43
CA GLN A 98 -44.85 1.80 -13.55
C GLN A 98 -43.56 2.31 -14.23
N PRO A 99 -43.63 3.29 -15.14
CA PRO A 99 -42.44 3.83 -15.76
C PRO A 99 -41.60 4.52 -14.70
N THR A 100 -40.53 3.87 -14.25
CA THR A 100 -39.53 4.47 -13.37
C THR A 100 -38.59 5.33 -14.21
N PRO A 101 -38.15 6.51 -13.75
CA PRO A 101 -37.11 7.29 -14.43
C PRO A 101 -35.72 6.64 -14.36
N TYR A 102 -35.60 5.53 -13.61
CA TYR A 102 -34.35 4.80 -13.43
C TYR A 102 -34.07 3.87 -14.59
N VAL A 103 -32.80 3.87 -14.99
CA VAL A 103 -32.27 2.97 -16.01
C VAL A 103 -31.35 1.98 -15.32
N SER A 104 -31.70 0.69 -15.38
CA SER A 104 -30.80 -0.37 -14.95
C SER A 104 -29.80 -0.69 -16.07
N ARG A 105 -28.53 -0.83 -15.70
CA ARG A 105 -27.45 -1.25 -16.60
C ARG A 105 -26.55 -2.21 -15.85
N SER A 106 -26.28 -3.35 -16.46
CA SER A 106 -25.47 -4.40 -15.85
C SER A 106 -24.14 -4.53 -16.58
N ARG A 107 -23.06 -4.65 -15.80
CA ARG A 107 -21.75 -5.09 -16.29
C ARG A 107 -21.65 -6.60 -16.13
N ILE A 108 -21.01 -7.25 -17.10
CA ILE A 108 -20.61 -8.64 -16.95
C ILE A 108 -19.15 -8.80 -17.34
N TYR A 109 -18.51 -9.75 -16.66
CA TYR A 109 -17.11 -10.05 -16.78
C TYR A 109 -16.94 -11.48 -17.27
N ALA A 110 -15.90 -11.73 -18.05
CA ALA A 110 -15.54 -13.06 -18.54
C ALA A 110 -14.03 -13.20 -18.66
N PHE A 111 -13.54 -14.44 -18.59
CA PHE A 111 -12.15 -14.76 -18.92
C PHE A 111 -11.95 -14.62 -20.43
N VAL A 112 -10.81 -14.04 -20.83
CA VAL A 112 -10.33 -14.11 -22.21
C VAL A 112 -9.52 -15.39 -22.36
N VAL A 113 -9.81 -16.13 -23.43
CA VAL A 113 -9.15 -17.39 -23.75
C VAL A 113 -8.31 -17.25 -25.01
N ASP A 114 -7.24 -18.06 -25.11
CA ASP A 114 -6.41 -18.16 -26.29
C ASP A 114 -7.07 -18.98 -27.41
N GLU A 115 -6.34 -19.20 -28.51
CA GLU A 115 -6.79 -19.99 -29.66
C GLU A 115 -7.15 -21.45 -29.32
N THR A 116 -6.61 -21.98 -28.21
CA THR A 116 -6.89 -23.33 -27.71
C THR A 116 -8.06 -23.37 -26.71
N GLY A 117 -8.64 -22.21 -26.40
CA GLY A 117 -9.68 -22.05 -25.39
C GLY A 117 -9.15 -21.95 -23.96
N MET A 118 -7.84 -21.93 -23.74
CA MET A 118 -7.26 -21.82 -22.39
C MET A 118 -7.28 -20.35 -21.91
N PRO A 119 -7.67 -20.08 -20.65
CA PRO A 119 -7.58 -18.73 -20.08
C PRO A 119 -6.15 -18.17 -20.16
N ILE A 120 -6.02 -16.93 -20.63
CA ILE A 120 -4.71 -16.27 -20.78
C ILE A 120 -4.20 -15.84 -19.40
N GLU A 121 -3.14 -16.47 -18.92
CA GLU A 121 -2.48 -16.12 -17.65
C GLU A 121 -1.63 -14.84 -17.85
N LEU A 122 -1.85 -13.84 -17.00
CA LEU A 122 -1.05 -12.60 -16.95
C LEU A 122 0.16 -12.77 -16.03
N GLY A 123 0.01 -13.55 -14.97
CA GLY A 123 1.08 -13.83 -14.01
C GLY A 123 0.62 -14.71 -12.85
N SER A 124 1.59 -15.22 -12.09
CA SER A 124 1.37 -16.04 -10.90
C SER A 124 2.12 -15.44 -9.72
N GLY A 125 1.42 -15.26 -8.61
CA GLY A 125 1.99 -14.87 -7.32
C GLY A 125 2.14 -16.06 -6.38
N ARG A 126 2.40 -15.78 -5.09
CA ARG A 126 2.54 -16.79 -4.02
C ARG A 126 1.29 -17.65 -3.85
N PHE A 127 0.13 -17.00 -3.69
CA PHE A 127 -1.14 -17.66 -3.42
C PHE A 127 -2.24 -17.30 -4.42
N ALA A 128 -1.96 -16.43 -5.41
CA ALA A 128 -2.94 -15.99 -6.39
C ALA A 128 -2.42 -16.11 -7.82
N LYS A 129 -3.32 -16.23 -8.79
CA LYS A 129 -3.04 -16.18 -10.23
C LYS A 129 -3.86 -15.09 -10.89
N ALA A 130 -3.24 -14.34 -11.80
CA ALA A 130 -3.88 -13.30 -12.57
C ALA A 130 -4.15 -13.79 -14.00
N TYR A 131 -5.35 -13.54 -14.50
CA TYR A 131 -5.79 -13.88 -15.85
C TYR A 131 -6.31 -12.65 -16.58
N LEU A 132 -6.24 -12.66 -17.90
CA LEU A 132 -6.88 -11.64 -18.72
C LEU A 132 -8.39 -11.86 -18.70
N GLY A 133 -9.13 -10.81 -18.40
CA GLY A 133 -10.58 -10.78 -18.52
C GLY A 133 -11.06 -9.65 -19.42
N GLU A 134 -12.35 -9.65 -19.66
CA GLU A 134 -13.07 -8.59 -20.35
C GLU A 134 -14.34 -8.19 -19.60
N GLU A 135 -14.64 -6.90 -19.64
CA GLU A 135 -15.88 -6.30 -19.18
C GLU A 135 -16.73 -5.88 -20.39
N ARG A 136 -18.03 -6.15 -20.33
CA ARG A 136 -19.03 -5.55 -21.24
C ARG A 136 -20.27 -5.08 -20.50
N TRP A 137 -20.95 -4.10 -21.09
CA TRP A 137 -22.34 -3.77 -20.74
C TRP A 137 -23.28 -4.79 -21.36
N VAL A 138 -24.19 -5.37 -20.58
CA VAL A 138 -25.18 -6.34 -21.06
C VAL A 138 -26.12 -5.71 -22.09
N GLU A 139 -26.52 -4.46 -21.84
CA GLU A 139 -27.48 -3.74 -22.66
C GLU A 139 -26.83 -2.92 -23.79
N SER A 140 -25.50 -3.00 -23.95
CA SER A 140 -24.82 -2.26 -25.02
C SER A 140 -25.07 -2.92 -26.37
N LYS A 141 -25.39 -2.08 -27.37
CA LYS A 141 -25.49 -2.47 -28.78
C LYS A 141 -24.12 -2.54 -29.46
N THR A 142 -23.05 -2.12 -28.79
CA THR A 142 -21.69 -2.15 -29.32
C THR A 142 -20.97 -3.42 -28.87
N THR A 143 -19.97 -3.82 -29.63
CA THR A 143 -19.09 -4.95 -29.30
C THR A 143 -17.93 -4.55 -28.40
N LEU A 144 -17.94 -3.34 -27.85
CA LEU A 144 -16.82 -2.82 -27.07
C LEU A 144 -16.59 -3.68 -25.81
N ARG A 145 -15.36 -4.17 -25.66
CA ARG A 145 -14.88 -4.92 -24.50
C ARG A 145 -13.78 -4.10 -23.82
N ARG A 146 -13.93 -3.82 -22.53
CA ARG A 146 -12.85 -3.23 -21.74
C ARG A 146 -12.01 -4.37 -21.16
N PRO A 147 -10.70 -4.42 -21.41
CA PRO A 147 -9.86 -5.45 -20.82
C PRO A 147 -9.70 -5.20 -19.31
N VAL A 148 -9.71 -6.28 -18.53
CA VAL A 148 -9.59 -6.28 -17.07
C VAL A 148 -8.62 -7.39 -16.63
N ALA A 149 -8.14 -7.33 -15.39
CA ALA A 149 -7.36 -8.40 -14.78
C ALA A 149 -8.23 -9.17 -13.77
N LEU A 150 -8.20 -10.51 -13.84
CA LEU A 150 -8.92 -11.40 -12.94
C LEU A 150 -7.92 -12.08 -12.02
N LYS A 151 -7.82 -11.63 -10.77
CA LYS A 151 -6.92 -12.21 -9.76
C LYS A 151 -7.70 -13.23 -8.95
N CYS A 152 -7.31 -14.51 -9.02
CA CYS A 152 -8.00 -15.64 -8.39
C CYS A 152 -7.09 -16.29 -7.35
N LEU A 153 -7.66 -16.74 -6.23
CA LEU A 153 -6.95 -17.52 -5.23
C LEU A 153 -6.55 -18.90 -5.79
N GLN A 154 -5.32 -19.35 -5.57
CA GLN A 154 -4.87 -20.67 -6.00
C GLN A 154 -5.49 -21.77 -5.15
N ARG A 155 -5.69 -22.94 -5.74
CA ARG A 155 -6.22 -24.11 -5.03
C ARG A 155 -5.16 -24.71 -4.11
N GLY A 156 -5.56 -25.13 -2.90
CA GLY A 156 -4.66 -25.80 -1.95
C GLY A 156 -3.70 -24.87 -1.20
N VAL A 157 -3.98 -23.57 -1.17
CA VAL A 157 -3.28 -22.61 -0.31
C VAL A 157 -3.54 -22.88 1.17
N THR A 158 -2.68 -22.37 2.05
CA THR A 158 -2.90 -22.48 3.50
C THR A 158 -4.07 -21.60 3.93
N GLY A 159 -4.68 -21.90 5.10
CA GLY A 159 -5.73 -21.04 5.66
C GLY A 159 -5.25 -19.60 5.93
N GLU A 160 -3.96 -19.45 6.25
CA GLU A 160 -3.31 -18.14 6.40
C GLU A 160 -3.25 -17.39 5.07
N ASP A 161 -2.87 -18.03 3.98
CA ASP A 161 -2.83 -17.41 2.64
C ASP A 161 -4.25 -17.07 2.13
N GLN A 162 -5.26 -17.86 2.50
CA GLN A 162 -6.67 -17.54 2.24
C GLN A 162 -7.10 -16.28 3.01
N MET A 163 -6.78 -16.18 4.31
CA MET A 163 -7.03 -14.98 5.10
C MET A 163 -6.30 -13.76 4.51
N ARG A 164 -5.06 -13.93 4.04
CA ARG A 164 -4.30 -12.86 3.39
C ARG A 164 -5.00 -12.35 2.13
N PHE A 165 -5.50 -13.24 1.29
CA PHE A 165 -6.24 -12.84 0.07
C PHE A 165 -7.53 -12.08 0.40
N GLN A 166 -8.27 -12.53 1.41
CA GLN A 166 -9.51 -11.87 1.86
C GLN A 166 -9.25 -10.49 2.46
N MET A 167 -8.23 -10.36 3.32
CA MET A 167 -7.82 -9.05 3.85
C MET A 167 -7.31 -8.12 2.74
N GLU A 168 -6.59 -8.64 1.74
CA GLU A 168 -6.15 -7.84 0.59
C GLU A 168 -7.35 -7.24 -0.15
N LYS A 169 -8.39 -8.06 -0.39
CA LYS A 169 -9.65 -7.63 -1.00
C LYS A 169 -10.34 -6.54 -0.17
N GLU A 170 -10.49 -6.74 1.15
CA GLU A 170 -11.13 -5.76 2.05
C GLU A 170 -10.36 -4.43 2.08
N ILE A 171 -9.04 -4.48 2.19
CA ILE A 171 -8.19 -3.28 2.15
C ILE A 171 -8.36 -2.56 0.83
N LEU A 172 -8.31 -3.29 -0.28
CA LEU A 172 -8.42 -2.69 -1.61
C LEU A 172 -9.79 -2.02 -1.80
N GLU A 173 -10.88 -2.64 -1.32
CA GLU A 173 -12.21 -2.03 -1.27
C GLU A 173 -12.22 -0.72 -0.47
N ARG A 174 -11.56 -0.70 0.70
CA ARG A 174 -11.46 0.48 1.56
C ARG A 174 -10.69 1.64 0.92
N VAL A 175 -9.62 1.35 0.17
CA VAL A 175 -8.75 2.37 -0.44
C VAL A 175 -9.15 2.80 -1.85
N GLN A 176 -10.35 2.45 -2.31
CA GLN A 176 -10.86 2.92 -3.61
C GLN A 176 -11.09 4.44 -3.64
N GLY A 177 -11.05 5.00 -4.86
CA GLY A 177 -11.35 6.41 -5.15
C GLY A 177 -10.14 7.28 -5.47
N HIS A 178 -8.91 6.77 -5.33
CA HIS A 178 -7.70 7.51 -5.68
C HIS A 178 -7.19 7.17 -7.10
N PRO A 179 -6.81 8.15 -7.94
CA PRO A 179 -6.38 7.90 -9.32
C PRO A 179 -5.12 7.05 -9.44
N ASN A 180 -4.28 6.99 -8.40
CA ASN A 180 -3.03 6.22 -8.39
C ASN A 180 -3.09 4.94 -7.55
N ILE A 181 -4.28 4.48 -7.17
CA ILE A 181 -4.51 3.12 -6.61
C ILE A 181 -5.23 2.29 -7.66
N VAL A 182 -4.90 1.00 -7.76
CA VAL A 182 -5.56 0.08 -8.70
C VAL A 182 -7.07 0.01 -8.42
N GLU A 183 -7.86 0.19 -9.46
CA GLU A 183 -9.31 0.15 -9.40
C GLU A 183 -9.80 -1.29 -9.24
N LEU A 184 -10.56 -1.53 -8.18
CA LEU A 184 -11.32 -2.76 -7.96
C LEU A 184 -12.72 -2.59 -8.57
N LEU A 185 -12.99 -3.34 -9.62
CA LEU A 185 -14.25 -3.30 -10.37
C LEU A 185 -15.31 -4.22 -9.76
N GLY A 186 -14.87 -5.24 -9.02
CA GLY A 186 -15.74 -6.19 -8.34
C GLY A 186 -14.94 -7.34 -7.74
N SER A 187 -15.60 -8.14 -6.92
CA SER A 187 -15.03 -9.28 -6.23
C SER A 187 -16.13 -10.34 -6.04
N GLY A 188 -15.75 -11.60 -5.85
CA GLY A 188 -16.73 -12.68 -5.69
C GLY A 188 -16.15 -13.87 -4.95
N GLU A 189 -17.03 -14.62 -4.28
CA GLU A 189 -16.67 -15.81 -3.51
C GLU A 189 -17.84 -16.81 -3.50
N GLY A 190 -17.63 -18.03 -3.97
CA GLY A 190 -18.54 -19.18 -3.79
C GLY A 190 -19.90 -19.12 -4.51
N ASP A 191 -20.51 -17.94 -4.61
CA ASP A 191 -21.81 -17.64 -5.22
C ASP A 191 -21.79 -17.69 -6.75
N SER A 192 -20.61 -17.54 -7.33
CA SER A 192 -20.37 -17.46 -8.77
C SER A 192 -19.81 -18.75 -9.34
N ALA A 193 -20.35 -19.91 -8.96
CA ALA A 193 -19.80 -21.24 -9.28
C ALA A 193 -19.57 -21.50 -10.79
N GLY A 194 -20.27 -20.78 -11.66
CA GLY A 194 -20.10 -20.83 -13.11
C GLY A 194 -19.00 -19.94 -13.68
N PHE A 195 -18.47 -18.99 -12.91
CA PHE A 195 -17.57 -17.94 -13.40
C PHE A 195 -16.18 -18.48 -13.76
N ILE A 196 -15.60 -19.34 -12.91
CA ILE A 196 -14.30 -19.96 -13.16
C ILE A 196 -14.43 -20.99 -14.32
N PRO A 197 -13.66 -20.84 -15.42
CA PRO A 197 -13.67 -21.77 -16.54
C PRO A 197 -13.32 -23.20 -16.10
N PRO A 198 -14.02 -24.24 -16.60
CA PRO A 198 -13.78 -25.63 -16.19
C PRO A 198 -12.31 -26.05 -16.24
N MET A 199 -11.57 -25.54 -17.23
CA MET A 199 -10.16 -25.86 -17.50
C MET A 199 -9.20 -25.43 -16.38
N ILE A 200 -9.59 -24.50 -15.50
CA ILE A 200 -8.74 -24.00 -14.41
C ILE A 200 -9.33 -24.23 -13.01
N ARG A 201 -10.51 -24.86 -12.88
CA ARG A 201 -11.14 -25.15 -11.57
C ARG A 201 -10.32 -26.05 -10.66
N GLU A 202 -9.40 -26.82 -11.23
CA GLU A 202 -8.45 -27.64 -10.44
C GLU A 202 -7.24 -26.84 -9.93
N ARG A 203 -7.03 -25.61 -10.44
CA ARG A 203 -5.87 -24.76 -10.14
C ARG A 203 -6.19 -23.55 -9.27
N VAL A 204 -7.42 -23.07 -9.31
CA VAL A 204 -7.87 -21.90 -8.53
C VAL A 204 -9.16 -22.20 -7.77
N GLU A 205 -9.32 -21.56 -6.63
CA GLU A 205 -10.57 -21.52 -5.88
C GLU A 205 -11.55 -20.53 -6.55
N ASN A 206 -12.84 -20.63 -6.21
CA ASN A 206 -13.84 -19.65 -6.63
C ASN A 206 -13.87 -18.44 -5.68
N ASP A 207 -12.71 -17.79 -5.57
CA ASP A 207 -12.49 -16.57 -4.79
C ASP A 207 -11.59 -15.65 -5.62
N PHE A 208 -12.13 -14.48 -5.99
CA PHE A 208 -11.51 -13.63 -7.02
C PHE A 208 -11.78 -12.14 -6.85
N MET A 209 -10.90 -11.35 -7.46
CA MET A 209 -10.99 -9.91 -7.65
C MET A 209 -10.91 -9.57 -9.14
N ILE A 210 -11.68 -8.55 -9.54
CA ILE A 210 -11.71 -8.00 -10.89
C ILE A 210 -11.10 -6.61 -10.81
N LEU A 211 -9.95 -6.44 -11.45
CA LEU A 211 -9.12 -5.23 -11.37
C LEU A 211 -9.04 -4.55 -12.74
N GLU A 212 -8.80 -3.25 -12.77
CA GLU A 212 -8.38 -2.60 -14.02
C GLU A 212 -7.08 -3.25 -14.56
N LEU A 213 -6.96 -3.32 -15.89
CA LEU A 213 -5.77 -3.88 -16.54
C LEU A 213 -4.71 -2.81 -16.85
N LEU A 214 -3.51 -3.02 -16.31
CA LEU A 214 -2.30 -2.25 -16.60
C LEU A 214 -1.39 -3.02 -17.54
N ASP A 215 -0.38 -2.34 -18.12
CA ASP A 215 0.44 -2.94 -19.17
C ASP A 215 1.60 -3.79 -18.63
N MET A 216 2.14 -3.42 -17.46
CA MET A 216 3.25 -4.11 -16.77
C MET A 216 3.47 -3.53 -15.37
N SER A 217 4.29 -4.20 -14.56
CA SER A 217 4.89 -3.59 -13.36
C SER A 217 6.10 -2.70 -13.71
N LEU A 218 6.46 -1.80 -12.80
CA LEU A 218 7.68 -1.01 -12.90
C LEU A 218 8.91 -1.92 -12.88
N GLU A 219 8.88 -3.01 -12.10
CA GLU A 219 9.95 -4.00 -12.12
C GLU A 219 10.16 -4.60 -13.52
N GLU A 220 9.09 -5.04 -14.17
CA GLU A 220 9.15 -5.59 -15.53
C GLU A 220 9.66 -4.56 -16.53
N ARG A 221 9.22 -3.30 -16.40
CA ARG A 221 9.71 -2.20 -17.25
C ARG A 221 11.21 -1.96 -17.09
N LEU A 222 11.71 -2.02 -15.86
CA LEU A 222 13.11 -1.76 -15.52
C LEU A 222 14.03 -2.93 -15.80
N LYS A 223 13.58 -4.18 -15.69
CA LYS A 223 14.39 -5.37 -16.03
C LYS A 223 14.27 -5.75 -17.51
N GLY A 224 13.21 -5.29 -18.17
CA GLY A 224 12.79 -5.76 -19.49
C GLY A 224 11.95 -7.04 -19.35
N ALA A 225 10.83 -7.11 -20.06
CA ALA A 225 10.04 -8.33 -20.09
C ALA A 225 10.79 -9.41 -20.88
N ARG A 226 10.77 -10.68 -20.42
CA ARG A 226 11.39 -11.81 -21.13
C ARG A 226 10.98 -11.92 -22.60
N GLN A 227 9.81 -11.38 -22.96
CA GLN A 227 9.24 -11.41 -24.32
C GLN A 227 9.34 -10.08 -25.09
N LYS A 228 9.64 -8.94 -24.45
CA LYS A 228 9.73 -7.62 -25.12
C LYS A 228 11.14 -7.05 -24.99
N ARG A 229 11.78 -6.77 -26.14
CA ARG A 229 13.15 -6.20 -26.24
C ARG A 229 13.30 -4.74 -25.78
N ARG A 230 12.29 -4.14 -25.14
CA ARG A 230 12.31 -2.73 -24.73
C ARG A 230 12.32 -2.65 -23.21
N ARG A 231 13.52 -2.47 -22.66
CA ARG A 231 13.78 -2.14 -21.25
C ARG A 231 13.92 -0.63 -21.13
N ASP A 232 13.35 -0.04 -20.09
CA ASP A 232 13.65 1.35 -19.73
C ASP A 232 14.92 1.36 -18.88
N ASP A 233 16.07 1.61 -19.52
CA ASP A 233 17.33 1.71 -18.82
C ASP A 233 17.50 3.14 -18.27
N LEU A 234 16.95 3.36 -17.07
CA LEU A 234 17.12 4.62 -16.35
C LEU A 234 18.60 4.96 -16.11
N LEU A 235 19.49 3.96 -16.05
CA LEU A 235 20.92 4.18 -15.83
C LEU A 235 21.63 4.71 -17.08
N ALA A 236 21.08 4.49 -18.27
CA ALA A 236 21.57 5.09 -19.51
C ALA A 236 21.28 6.59 -19.60
N VAL A 237 20.38 7.11 -18.75
CA VAL A 237 20.02 8.53 -18.70
C VAL A 237 20.92 9.27 -17.71
N PRO A 238 21.41 10.50 -18.03
CA PRO A 238 22.17 11.32 -17.08
C PRO A 238 21.40 11.55 -15.79
N LEU A 239 22.09 11.58 -14.65
CA LEU A 239 21.47 11.65 -13.31
C LEU A 239 20.42 12.78 -13.20
N ARG A 240 20.70 13.96 -13.76
CA ARG A 240 19.78 15.10 -13.73
C ARG A 240 18.42 14.76 -14.35
N GLU A 241 18.41 14.11 -15.51
CA GLU A 241 17.18 13.72 -16.19
C GLU A 241 16.56 12.46 -15.56
N ARG A 242 17.41 11.54 -15.07
CA ARG A 242 16.98 10.34 -14.34
C ARG A 242 16.13 10.67 -13.13
N ILE A 243 16.50 11.69 -12.36
CA ILE A 243 15.71 12.15 -11.20
C ILE A 243 14.29 12.52 -11.63
N PHE A 244 14.12 13.29 -12.72
CA PHE A 244 12.79 13.66 -13.21
C PHE A 244 11.98 12.44 -13.66
N ARG A 245 12.62 11.47 -14.35
CA ARG A 245 11.95 10.22 -14.72
C ARG A 245 11.56 9.38 -13.51
N ALA A 246 12.41 9.33 -12.47
CA ALA A 246 12.08 8.65 -11.23
C ALA A 246 10.88 9.32 -10.54
N LEU A 247 10.80 10.65 -10.55
CA LEU A 247 9.68 11.41 -9.99
C LEU A 247 8.36 11.15 -10.71
N GLU A 248 8.36 10.83 -12.01
CA GLU A 248 7.13 10.40 -12.73
C GLU A 248 6.50 9.13 -12.13
N TYR A 249 7.29 8.28 -11.46
CA TYR A 249 6.79 7.11 -10.73
C TYR A 249 6.52 7.44 -9.26
N ILE A 250 7.46 8.10 -8.60
CA ILE A 250 7.41 8.30 -7.14
C ILE A 250 6.30 9.25 -6.72
N ILE A 251 6.05 10.35 -7.45
CA ILE A 251 5.00 11.30 -7.07
C ILE A 251 3.62 10.63 -7.04
N PRO A 252 3.17 9.92 -8.10
CA PRO A 252 1.93 9.15 -8.06
C PRO A 252 1.82 8.12 -6.94
N VAL A 253 2.92 7.45 -6.60
CA VAL A 253 2.92 6.45 -5.50
C VAL A 253 2.82 7.16 -4.16
N ALA A 254 3.54 8.28 -3.99
CA ALA A 254 3.48 9.10 -2.78
C ALA A 254 2.07 9.63 -2.51
N THR A 255 1.36 10.13 -3.54
CA THR A 255 -0.02 10.60 -3.40
C THR A 255 -0.99 9.47 -3.05
N ALA A 256 -0.80 8.28 -3.62
CA ALA A 256 -1.58 7.09 -3.24
C ALA A 256 -1.35 6.68 -1.78
N VAL A 257 -0.09 6.70 -1.31
CA VAL A 257 0.27 6.39 0.07
C VAL A 257 -0.30 7.43 1.03
N GLU A 258 -0.14 8.72 0.73
CA GLU A 258 -0.72 9.81 1.53
C GLU A 258 -2.24 9.66 1.68
N PHE A 259 -2.95 9.38 0.58
CA PHE A 259 -4.38 9.12 0.62
C PHE A 259 -4.73 7.91 1.49
N ALA A 260 -4.03 6.79 1.33
CA ALA A 260 -4.26 5.59 2.12
C ALA A 260 -4.02 5.85 3.62
N HIS A 261 -2.96 6.58 3.96
CA HIS A 261 -2.60 6.92 5.33
C HIS A 261 -3.59 7.91 5.96
N LEU A 262 -3.85 9.04 5.31
CA LEU A 262 -4.59 10.15 5.92
C LEU A 262 -6.10 10.03 5.79
N VAL A 263 -6.60 9.50 4.67
CA VAL A 263 -8.04 9.46 4.38
C VAL A 263 -8.64 8.10 4.75
N ARG A 264 -7.86 7.03 4.61
CA ARG A 264 -8.36 5.65 4.81
C ARG A 264 -7.80 4.98 6.06
N ASP A 265 -6.80 5.57 6.70
CA ASP A 265 -6.08 5.02 7.85
C ASP A 265 -5.60 3.58 7.58
N THR A 266 -4.87 3.41 6.48
CA THR A 266 -4.43 2.09 6.00
C THR A 266 -3.01 2.19 5.44
N CYS A 267 -2.15 1.27 5.87
CA CYS A 267 -0.77 1.15 5.37
C CYS A 267 -0.68 0.07 4.29
N HIS A 268 0.22 0.25 3.32
CA HIS A 268 0.45 -0.68 2.23
C HIS A 268 1.37 -1.84 2.61
N ARG A 269 2.46 -1.56 3.33
CA ARG A 269 3.45 -2.50 3.89
C ARG A 269 4.20 -3.39 2.89
N ASP A 270 4.18 -3.09 1.60
CA ASP A 270 4.93 -3.83 0.56
C ASP A 270 5.14 -2.99 -0.69
N ILE A 271 5.56 -1.73 -0.51
CA ILE A 271 5.85 -0.84 -1.63
C ILE A 271 7.18 -1.28 -2.26
N LYS A 272 7.12 -1.71 -3.53
CA LYS A 272 8.26 -2.15 -4.32
C LYS A 272 7.95 -2.03 -5.82
N PRO A 273 8.96 -2.06 -6.72
CA PRO A 273 8.72 -1.91 -8.15
C PRO A 273 7.76 -2.94 -8.76
N ALA A 274 7.63 -4.14 -8.18
CA ALA A 274 6.69 -5.15 -8.65
C ALA A 274 5.21 -4.79 -8.39
N ASN A 275 4.95 -3.99 -7.34
CA ASN A 275 3.61 -3.59 -6.90
C ASN A 275 3.21 -2.20 -7.44
N ILE A 276 4.09 -1.57 -8.22
CA ILE A 276 3.83 -0.31 -8.94
C ILE A 276 3.52 -0.66 -10.38
N LEU A 277 2.25 -0.60 -10.75
CA LEU A 277 1.77 -0.92 -12.09
C LEU A 277 1.77 0.31 -13.00
N VAL A 278 2.05 0.07 -14.29
CA VAL A 278 2.23 1.10 -15.30
C VAL A 278 1.24 0.88 -16.45
N LYS A 279 0.46 1.90 -16.77
CA LYS A 279 -0.23 2.05 -18.06
C LYS A 279 0.59 2.99 -18.93
N LEU A 280 1.03 2.53 -20.09
CA LEU A 280 1.76 3.34 -21.05
C LEU A 280 0.82 4.37 -21.69
N ALA A 281 1.39 5.51 -22.06
CA ALA A 281 0.71 6.47 -22.92
C ALA A 281 0.38 5.80 -24.26
N ASP A 282 -0.85 6.01 -24.74
CA ASP A 282 -1.25 5.58 -26.07
C ASP A 282 -0.64 6.52 -27.12
N PRO A 283 0.28 6.03 -27.98
CA PRO A 283 0.95 6.87 -28.97
C PRO A 283 -0.01 7.42 -30.03
N ASN A 284 -1.20 6.84 -30.20
CA ASN A 284 -2.19 7.27 -31.17
C ASN A 284 -3.14 8.33 -30.61
N LEU A 285 -3.13 8.57 -29.29
CA LEU A 285 -4.03 9.49 -28.63
C LEU A 285 -3.26 10.71 -28.11
N ARG A 286 -3.50 11.87 -28.75
CA ARG A 286 -2.90 13.13 -28.31
C ARG A 286 -3.33 13.44 -26.87
N GLY A 287 -2.35 13.79 -26.04
CA GLY A 287 -2.57 14.06 -24.61
C GLY A 287 -2.66 12.81 -23.73
N SER A 288 -2.49 11.61 -24.30
CA SER A 288 -2.36 10.39 -23.50
C SER A 288 -1.08 10.45 -22.67
N GLN A 289 -1.22 10.17 -21.38
CA GLN A 289 -0.11 10.17 -20.43
C GLN A 289 0.02 8.78 -19.82
N MET A 290 1.25 8.46 -19.41
CA MET A 290 1.51 7.28 -18.61
C MET A 290 0.74 7.40 -17.28
N LYS A 291 0.12 6.31 -16.84
CA LYS A 291 -0.55 6.23 -15.54
C LYS A 291 0.18 5.25 -14.63
N ILE A 292 0.34 5.64 -13.38
CA ILE A 292 0.98 4.84 -12.34
C ILE A 292 -0.08 4.48 -11.30
N LYS A 293 -0.11 3.20 -10.94
CA LYS A 293 -1.09 2.61 -10.03
C LYS A 293 -0.37 1.76 -8.98
N LEU A 294 -0.66 1.98 -7.72
CA LEU A 294 -0.21 1.15 -6.60
C LEU A 294 -1.18 -0.01 -6.42
N ALA A 295 -0.65 -1.24 -6.28
CA ALA A 295 -1.39 -2.48 -6.17
C ALA A 295 -0.81 -3.40 -5.08
N ASP A 296 -1.50 -4.49 -4.74
CA ASP A 296 -1.04 -5.53 -3.81
C ASP A 296 -0.70 -5.02 -2.40
N PHE A 297 -1.72 -4.53 -1.69
CA PHE A 297 -1.59 -4.14 -0.28
C PHE A 297 -1.30 -5.37 0.58
N ASN A 298 -0.18 -5.36 1.31
CA ASN A 298 0.24 -6.52 2.07
C ASN A 298 -0.29 -6.49 3.51
N VAL A 299 -0.93 -7.59 3.86
CA VAL A 299 -1.63 -7.81 5.13
C VAL A 299 -0.85 -8.73 6.08
N GLY A 300 0.19 -9.39 5.58
CA GLY A 300 0.91 -10.46 6.30
C GLY A 300 1.68 -10.01 7.54
N LYS A 301 1.86 -8.70 7.77
CA LYS A 301 2.59 -8.20 8.95
C LYS A 301 1.70 -7.73 10.10
N VAL A 302 0.38 -7.82 9.95
CA VAL A 302 -0.58 -7.51 11.05
C VAL A 302 -0.88 -8.74 11.90
N ALA A 303 -0.75 -9.94 11.32
CA ALA A 303 -1.28 -11.17 11.93
C ALA A 303 -0.29 -11.98 12.76
N ASP A 304 1.01 -11.69 12.70
CA ASP A 304 2.04 -12.54 13.34
C ASP A 304 2.59 -11.92 14.62
N ALA A 305 1.95 -12.27 15.74
CA ALA A 305 2.48 -12.05 17.07
C ALA A 305 3.51 -13.14 17.50
N ASP A 306 3.50 -14.31 16.86
CA ASP A 306 4.23 -15.51 17.34
C ASP A 306 5.10 -16.23 16.28
N LEU A 307 5.23 -15.69 15.05
CA LEU A 307 6.04 -16.35 14.02
C LEU A 307 7.51 -15.94 14.11
N ASP A 308 8.30 -16.92 14.56
CA ASP A 308 9.76 -16.91 14.65
C ASP A 308 10.40 -16.33 13.38
N VAL A 309 11.15 -15.23 13.55
CA VAL A 309 11.83 -14.43 12.50
C VAL A 309 12.72 -15.28 11.58
N SER A 310 13.09 -16.49 12.05
CA SER A 310 13.85 -17.49 11.33
C SER A 310 13.14 -18.05 10.10
N MET A 311 11.81 -18.24 10.14
CA MET A 311 11.03 -18.93 9.08
C MET A 311 10.64 -17.99 7.93
N THR A 312 10.35 -16.72 8.22
CA THR A 312 10.04 -15.69 7.20
C THR A 312 11.25 -15.33 6.33
N ARG A 313 12.48 -15.46 6.87
CA ARG A 313 13.73 -15.27 6.11
C ARG A 313 13.92 -16.29 4.98
N PHE A 314 13.37 -17.50 5.10
CA PHE A 314 13.53 -18.55 4.07
C PHE A 314 12.50 -18.48 2.93
N GLN A 315 11.41 -17.72 3.09
CA GLN A 315 10.34 -17.62 2.08
C GLN A 315 10.25 -16.28 1.35
N ALA A 316 11.03 -15.26 1.75
CA ALA A 316 11.07 -13.99 1.03
C ALA A 316 11.77 -14.16 -0.32
N VAL A 317 11.12 -13.70 -1.41
CA VAL A 317 11.76 -13.63 -2.73
C VAL A 317 13.03 -12.77 -2.59
N PRO A 318 14.22 -13.24 -3.02
CA PRO A 318 15.52 -12.63 -2.71
C PRO A 318 15.69 -11.12 -3.02
N GLY A 319 14.78 -10.52 -3.80
CA GLY A 319 14.78 -9.08 -4.10
C GLY A 319 13.80 -8.21 -3.30
N THR A 320 12.86 -8.79 -2.54
CA THR A 320 11.82 -8.02 -1.81
C THR A 320 12.37 -7.37 -0.53
N LEU A 321 13.38 -7.98 0.10
CA LEU A 321 13.93 -7.53 1.38
C LEU A 321 14.52 -6.12 1.31
N TYR A 322 15.07 -5.71 0.16
CA TYR A 322 15.75 -4.43 0.02
C TYR A 322 14.85 -3.19 0.09
N PHE A 323 13.53 -3.38 -0.07
CA PHE A 323 12.56 -2.30 0.01
C PHE A 323 11.83 -2.27 1.36
N GLN A 324 12.04 -3.28 2.21
CA GLN A 324 11.39 -3.36 3.52
C GLN A 324 12.15 -2.51 4.54
N SER A 325 11.40 -1.81 5.39
CA SER A 325 11.93 -1.08 6.53
C SER A 325 12.53 -2.01 7.59
N PRO A 326 13.42 -1.52 8.47
CA PRO A 326 13.97 -2.32 9.55
C PRO A 326 12.90 -2.95 10.45
N GLU A 327 11.84 -2.22 10.80
CA GLU A 327 10.71 -2.71 11.59
C GLU A 327 9.88 -3.77 10.86
N GLN A 328 9.94 -3.78 9.53
CA GLN A 328 9.35 -4.80 8.69
C GLN A 328 10.23 -6.07 8.64
N GLU A 329 11.56 -5.95 8.66
CA GLU A 329 12.47 -7.11 8.68
C GLU A 329 12.52 -7.74 10.07
N THR A 330 12.67 -6.90 11.10
CA THR A 330 12.81 -7.30 12.50
C THR A 330 11.68 -6.64 13.29
N ASN A 331 10.56 -7.34 13.42
CA ASN A 331 9.38 -6.86 14.14
C ASN A 331 9.48 -7.03 15.65
N THR A 332 10.49 -7.75 16.17
CA THR A 332 10.71 -7.92 17.61
C THR A 332 12.19 -7.84 17.95
N PHE A 333 12.53 -7.19 19.04
CA PHE A 333 13.87 -7.23 19.62
C PHE A 333 13.81 -7.23 21.14
N GLU A 334 14.88 -7.73 21.75
CA GLU A 334 14.99 -7.85 23.20
C GLU A 334 15.84 -6.74 23.79
N LEU A 335 15.48 -6.36 25.01
CA LEU A 335 16.18 -5.35 25.81
C LEU A 335 16.36 -5.85 27.24
N LEU A 336 17.50 -5.54 27.83
CA LEU A 336 17.66 -5.66 29.28
C LEU A 336 16.95 -4.47 29.96
N VAL A 337 16.01 -4.76 30.86
CA VAL A 337 15.11 -3.76 31.46
C VAL A 337 14.92 -3.92 32.97
N ASN A 338 14.52 -2.81 33.60
CA ASN A 338 13.94 -2.78 34.94
C ASN A 338 12.48 -2.32 34.85
N CYS A 339 11.59 -3.04 35.53
CA CYS A 339 10.17 -2.75 35.58
C CYS A 339 9.76 -2.55 37.04
N THR A 340 9.03 -1.46 37.33
CA THR A 340 8.50 -1.20 38.67
C THR A 340 6.98 -1.32 38.65
N GLN A 341 6.43 -2.19 39.49
CA GLN A 341 4.97 -2.34 39.62
C GLN A 341 4.32 -1.00 39.96
N GLY A 342 3.24 -0.67 39.24
CA GLY A 342 2.52 0.59 39.38
C GLY A 342 3.19 1.80 38.70
N SER A 343 4.37 1.63 38.10
CA SER A 343 5.02 2.66 37.28
C SER A 343 4.71 2.42 35.79
N PRO A 344 4.40 3.45 35.00
CA PRO A 344 4.35 3.34 33.54
C PRO A 344 5.76 3.41 32.91
N GLU A 345 6.80 3.72 33.68
CA GLU A 345 8.16 3.83 33.17
C GLU A 345 8.91 2.51 33.26
N ILE A 346 9.50 2.10 32.14
CA ILE A 346 10.43 0.97 32.02
C ILE A 346 11.81 1.54 31.70
N GLU A 347 12.82 1.17 32.49
CA GLU A 347 14.21 1.54 32.23
C GLU A 347 14.88 0.46 31.39
N PHE A 348 15.71 0.84 30.42
CA PHE A 348 16.51 -0.09 29.62
C PHE A 348 17.99 0.28 29.64
N PHE A 349 18.87 -0.68 29.32
CA PHE A 349 20.32 -0.48 29.50
C PHE A 349 21.14 -0.55 28.20
N GLU A 350 20.61 -1.19 27.17
CA GLU A 350 21.31 -1.46 25.91
C GLU A 350 21.09 -0.34 24.88
N ASP A 351 22.06 -0.16 23.97
CA ASP A 351 21.92 0.70 22.81
C ASP A 351 21.47 -0.14 21.61
N PHE A 352 20.48 0.35 20.88
CA PHE A 352 19.92 -0.32 19.71
C PHE A 352 19.69 0.70 18.59
N TYR A 353 19.64 0.23 17.33
CA TYR A 353 19.54 1.11 16.16
C TYR A 353 18.09 1.38 15.72
N ILE A 354 17.13 0.59 16.21
CA ILE A 354 15.71 0.69 15.82
C ILE A 354 14.99 1.60 16.81
N ASP A 355 14.51 2.76 16.39
CA ASP A 355 13.73 3.64 17.28
C ASP A 355 12.47 2.95 17.81
N ILE A 356 11.98 3.34 18.99
CA ILE A 356 10.73 2.86 19.58
C ILE A 356 9.68 3.96 19.41
N TYR A 357 8.56 3.62 18.78
CA TYR A 357 7.48 4.55 18.46
C TYR A 357 6.23 4.29 19.30
N GLU A 358 5.32 5.25 19.30
CA GLU A 358 3.97 5.06 19.83
C GLU A 358 3.29 3.88 19.12
N ASN A 359 2.54 3.07 19.87
CA ASN A 359 1.86 1.83 19.43
C ASN A 359 2.76 0.61 19.23
N ASP A 360 4.08 0.71 19.43
CA ASP A 360 4.88 -0.47 19.71
C ASP A 360 4.37 -1.15 20.99
N THR A 361 4.64 -2.44 21.13
CA THR A 361 4.19 -3.21 22.29
C THR A 361 5.39 -3.69 23.10
N PHE A 362 5.29 -3.62 24.41
CA PHE A 362 6.26 -4.14 25.35
C PHE A 362 5.68 -5.32 26.11
N SER A 363 6.48 -6.36 26.34
CA SER A 363 6.18 -7.45 27.27
C SER A 363 7.46 -7.91 27.96
N LEU A 364 7.36 -8.51 29.13
CA LEU A 364 8.47 -9.30 29.67
C LEU A 364 8.59 -10.63 28.93
N PHE A 365 9.81 -11.16 28.81
CA PHE A 365 10.05 -12.47 28.21
C PHE A 365 9.32 -13.56 29.03
N ASN A 366 8.67 -14.51 28.35
CA ASN A 366 7.81 -15.55 28.95
C ASN A 366 6.59 -15.03 29.75
N ARG A 367 6.15 -13.79 29.52
CA ARG A 367 4.89 -13.27 30.07
C ARG A 367 3.91 -12.97 28.95
N ASN A 368 2.62 -13.13 29.25
CA ASN A 368 1.53 -12.92 28.28
C ASN A 368 0.96 -11.49 28.32
N GLU A 369 1.33 -10.70 29.34
CA GLU A 369 0.81 -9.33 29.46
C GLU A 369 1.53 -8.42 28.45
N LEU A 370 0.73 -7.74 27.63
CA LEU A 370 1.19 -6.81 26.61
C LEU A 370 0.86 -5.38 27.04
N TYR A 371 1.83 -4.49 26.88
CA TYR A 371 1.69 -3.07 27.21
C TYR A 371 1.95 -2.24 25.96
N SER A 372 1.00 -1.41 25.55
CA SER A 372 1.26 -0.48 24.45
C SER A 372 2.19 0.63 24.93
N ILE A 373 3.18 0.96 24.11
CA ILE A 373 4.15 2.01 24.35
C ILE A 373 3.54 3.35 23.90
N ALA A 374 3.54 4.31 24.81
CA ALA A 374 3.10 5.69 24.54
C ALA A 374 4.26 6.54 24.00
N ALA A 375 5.46 6.36 24.54
CA ALA A 375 6.66 7.09 24.10
C ALA A 375 7.94 6.35 24.51
N ALA A 376 9.06 6.72 23.92
CA ALA A 376 10.38 6.30 24.35
C ALA A 376 11.36 7.48 24.36
N ASP A 377 12.18 7.56 25.40
CA ASP A 377 13.27 8.52 25.53
C ASP A 377 14.59 7.75 25.55
N ARG A 378 15.30 7.76 24.41
CA ARG A 378 16.58 7.06 24.26
C ARG A 378 17.71 7.69 25.07
N THR A 379 17.67 9.01 25.28
CA THR A 379 18.70 9.72 26.05
C THR A 379 18.60 9.38 27.54
N ARG A 380 17.37 9.26 28.05
CA ARG A 380 17.12 8.83 29.44
C ARG A 380 17.05 7.32 29.61
N LYS A 381 17.14 6.57 28.51
CA LYS A 381 16.92 5.12 28.42
C LYS A 381 15.62 4.65 29.09
N LYS A 382 14.51 5.31 28.75
CA LYS A 382 13.18 5.01 29.28
C LYS A 382 12.17 4.71 28.18
N ILE A 383 11.29 3.75 28.45
CA ILE A 383 10.06 3.49 27.70
C ILE A 383 8.89 3.88 28.60
N LEU A 384 7.93 4.61 28.06
CA LEU A 384 6.71 5.00 28.75
C LEU A 384 5.54 4.18 28.21
N LEU A 385 4.88 3.42 29.08
CA LEU A 385 3.71 2.61 28.77
C LEU A 385 2.43 3.46 28.85
N ASN A 386 1.41 3.07 28.09
CA ASN A 386 0.10 3.73 28.11
C ASN A 386 -0.69 3.51 29.42
N ARG A 387 -0.26 2.53 30.22
CA ARG A 387 -0.82 2.21 31.54
C ARG A 387 0.30 1.77 32.48
N PRO A 388 0.11 1.91 33.80
CA PRO A 388 1.06 1.40 34.78
C PRO A 388 1.35 -0.09 34.58
N PHE A 389 2.62 -0.47 34.79
CA PHE A 389 3.06 -1.86 34.78
C PHE A 389 2.36 -2.63 35.91
N ALA A 390 1.63 -3.70 35.58
CA ALA A 390 0.75 -4.37 36.52
C ALA A 390 1.43 -5.53 37.26
N GLU A 391 2.43 -6.15 36.62
CA GLU A 391 3.17 -7.28 37.14
C GLU A 391 4.14 -6.88 38.27
N PRO A 392 4.63 -7.85 39.07
CA PRO A 392 5.60 -7.58 40.13
C PRO A 392 6.86 -6.88 39.60
N SER A 393 7.46 -6.01 40.42
CA SER A 393 8.70 -5.33 40.06
C SER A 393 9.81 -6.34 39.77
N GLU A 394 10.49 -6.18 38.65
CA GLU A 394 11.61 -7.02 38.21
C GLU A 394 12.79 -6.15 37.76
N ILE A 395 14.01 -6.64 37.98
CA ILE A 395 15.25 -5.89 37.75
C ILE A 395 16.17 -6.79 36.91
N ASN A 396 16.83 -6.22 35.90
CA ASN A 396 17.76 -6.90 34.99
C ASN A 396 17.13 -8.11 34.28
N VAL A 397 15.90 -7.93 33.79
CA VAL A 397 15.18 -8.97 33.05
C VAL A 397 15.12 -8.65 31.57
N ARG A 398 14.90 -9.68 30.74
CA ARG A 398 14.68 -9.50 29.31
C ARG A 398 13.25 -9.05 29.07
N GLY A 399 13.11 -7.83 28.54
CA GLY A 399 11.90 -7.33 27.93
C GLY A 399 11.95 -7.54 26.42
N ARG A 400 10.79 -7.70 25.81
CA ARG A 400 10.61 -7.79 24.37
C ARG A 400 9.83 -6.57 23.90
N VAL A 401 10.38 -5.86 22.93
CA VAL A 401 9.67 -4.80 22.21
C VAL A 401 9.25 -5.37 20.86
N GLN A 402 7.95 -5.34 20.60
CA GLN A 402 7.36 -5.68 19.33
C GLN A 402 6.99 -4.40 18.59
N LYS A 403 7.58 -4.23 17.40
CA LYS A 403 7.39 -3.10 16.51
C LYS A 403 6.01 -3.13 15.88
N SER A 404 5.31 -2.01 15.94
CA SER A 404 4.15 -1.74 15.10
C SER A 404 4.66 -1.35 13.71
N VAL A 405 4.29 -2.13 12.68
CA VAL A 405 4.52 -1.74 11.28
C VAL A 405 3.43 -0.76 10.86
N GLY A 406 3.72 0.53 11.03
CA GLY A 406 2.84 1.65 10.70
C GLY A 406 3.24 2.39 9.42
N ARG A 407 2.74 3.62 9.31
CA ARG A 407 2.96 4.54 8.17
C ARG A 407 4.45 4.82 7.86
N PRO A 408 5.36 4.92 8.86
CA PRO A 408 6.79 5.08 8.61
C PRO A 408 7.41 4.02 7.69
N ALA A 409 6.91 2.78 7.76
CA ALA A 409 7.42 1.69 6.95
C ALA A 409 7.17 1.95 5.45
N ASP A 410 6.00 2.50 5.10
CA ASP A 410 5.68 2.84 3.71
C ASP A 410 6.51 4.02 3.21
N ILE A 411 6.78 5.01 4.06
CA ILE A 411 7.64 6.16 3.75
C ILE A 411 9.07 5.68 3.47
N TYR A 412 9.59 4.79 4.31
CA TYR A 412 10.89 4.15 4.08
C TYR A 412 10.91 3.39 2.75
N SER A 413 9.90 2.55 2.48
CA SER A 413 9.85 1.75 1.26
C SER A 413 9.78 2.64 0.01
N LEU A 414 9.02 3.73 0.06
CA LEU A 414 8.99 4.74 -1.01
C LEU A 414 10.38 5.34 -1.25
N GLY A 415 11.09 5.68 -0.17
CA GLY A 415 12.46 6.14 -0.22
C GLY A 415 13.44 5.13 -0.82
N ALA A 416 13.27 3.85 -0.48
CA ALA A 416 14.08 2.75 -1.01
C ALA A 416 13.84 2.58 -2.53
N VAL A 417 12.59 2.67 -2.98
CA VAL A 417 12.27 2.65 -4.42
C VAL A 417 12.90 3.85 -5.11
N PHE A 418 12.77 5.07 -4.56
CA PHE A 418 13.36 6.26 -5.18
C PHE A 418 14.89 6.17 -5.26
N TYR A 419 15.55 5.70 -4.20
CA TYR A 419 17.00 5.46 -4.21
C TYR A 419 17.39 4.45 -5.29
N TYR A 420 16.66 3.35 -5.41
CA TYR A 420 16.90 2.31 -6.42
C TYR A 420 16.76 2.86 -7.84
N LEU A 421 15.71 3.64 -8.14
CA LEU A 421 15.50 4.22 -9.47
C LEU A 421 16.63 5.18 -9.88
N ASN A 422 17.21 5.89 -8.91
CA ASN A 422 18.27 6.87 -9.19
C ASN A 422 19.67 6.25 -9.25
N SER A 423 19.96 5.27 -8.39
CA SER A 423 21.30 4.71 -8.25
C SER A 423 21.49 3.39 -9.02
N GLY A 424 20.40 2.64 -9.26
CA GLY A 424 20.46 1.26 -9.72
C GLY A 424 20.90 0.26 -8.65
N ALA A 425 21.19 0.73 -7.44
CA ALA A 425 21.65 -0.07 -6.31
C ALA A 425 20.59 -0.13 -5.21
N TYR A 426 20.64 -1.20 -4.42
CA TYR A 426 19.88 -1.26 -3.18
C TYR A 426 20.58 -0.44 -2.10
N ALA A 427 19.80 0.32 -1.33
CA ALA A 427 20.37 1.13 -0.26
C ALA A 427 20.84 0.25 0.90
N ASN A 428 21.86 0.71 1.62
CA ASN A 428 22.14 0.17 2.94
C ASN A 428 20.97 0.55 3.87
N PRO A 429 20.29 -0.42 4.52
CA PRO A 429 19.08 -0.12 5.29
C PRO A 429 19.29 0.90 6.40
N LYS A 430 20.45 0.85 7.09
CA LYS A 430 20.77 1.78 8.17
C LYS A 430 20.90 3.21 7.66
N ASN A 431 21.69 3.41 6.61
CA ASN A 431 21.92 4.75 6.05
C ASN A 431 20.65 5.34 5.46
N LEU A 432 19.83 4.50 4.79
CA LEU A 432 18.56 4.94 4.23
C LEU A 432 17.56 5.28 5.33
N PHE A 433 17.48 4.45 6.37
CA PHE A 433 16.62 4.70 7.51
C PHE A 433 16.97 6.04 8.15
N ASP A 434 18.25 6.29 8.44
CA ASP A 434 18.70 7.57 9.02
C ASP A 434 18.38 8.78 8.12
N ALA A 435 18.49 8.64 6.80
CA ALA A 435 18.15 9.70 5.85
C ALA A 435 16.64 9.98 5.81
N PHE A 436 15.81 8.95 5.92
CA PHE A 436 14.34 9.06 5.93
C PHE A 436 13.76 9.28 7.33
N ARG A 437 14.55 9.08 8.38
CA ARG A 437 14.16 9.29 9.78
C ARG A 437 13.63 10.68 10.01
N LYS A 438 14.18 11.70 9.35
CA LYS A 438 13.64 13.07 9.41
C LYS A 438 12.21 13.17 8.87
N PHE A 439 11.85 12.42 7.83
CA PHE A 439 10.48 12.45 7.28
C PHE A 439 9.50 11.66 8.15
N VAL A 440 9.96 10.58 8.78
CA VAL A 440 9.22 9.80 9.79
C VAL A 440 9.01 10.59 11.09
N GLU A 441 10.09 11.22 11.58
CA GLU A 441 10.20 12.26 12.62
C GLU A 441 9.04 13.25 12.63
N TYR A 442 8.71 13.66 11.42
CA TYR A 442 7.84 14.77 11.13
C TYR A 442 6.39 14.35 10.96
N GLU A 443 6.07 13.08 10.68
CA GLU A 443 4.71 12.53 10.60
C GLU A 443 4.00 12.50 11.98
N LYS A 444 3.77 13.67 12.56
CA LYS A 444 3.00 13.88 13.77
C LYS A 444 1.59 14.32 13.40
N ARG A 445 0.63 14.07 14.30
CA ARG A 445 -0.78 14.46 14.16
C ARG A 445 -1.00 15.97 13.96
N ASP A 446 0.00 16.79 14.26
CA ASP A 446 -0.11 18.25 14.25
C ASP A 446 0.03 18.81 12.82
N GLU A 447 -0.89 19.71 12.45
CA GLU A 447 -1.06 20.32 11.11
C GLU A 447 0.17 21.10 10.57
N ASN A 448 1.22 21.24 11.37
CA ASN A 448 2.46 21.93 10.97
C ASN A 448 3.39 21.07 10.12
N ASN A 449 3.12 19.77 9.98
CA ASN A 449 3.95 18.90 9.17
C ASN A 449 3.59 18.95 7.68
N SER A 450 3.88 20.08 7.04
CA SER A 450 3.78 20.22 5.58
C SER A 450 5.15 20.09 4.91
N ILE A 451 5.17 19.68 3.64
CA ILE A 451 6.38 19.72 2.79
C ILE A 451 7.00 21.12 2.82
N ALA A 452 6.18 22.17 2.85
CA ALA A 452 6.64 23.55 2.96
C ALA A 452 7.37 23.82 4.29
N ALA A 453 6.83 23.35 5.41
CA ALA A 453 7.48 23.49 6.73
C ALA A 453 8.81 22.73 6.81
N TYR A 454 8.92 21.54 6.19
CA TYR A 454 10.18 20.81 6.10
C TYR A 454 11.22 21.55 5.24
N VAL A 455 10.82 22.05 4.07
CA VAL A 455 11.70 22.83 3.19
C VAL A 455 12.18 24.10 3.90
N GLU A 456 11.29 24.80 4.59
CA GLU A 456 11.63 25.98 5.39
C GLU A 456 12.58 25.65 6.56
N HIS A 457 12.35 24.53 7.25
CA HIS A 457 13.26 24.01 8.27
C HIS A 457 14.67 23.76 7.71
N GLU A 458 14.79 23.00 6.62
CA GLU A 458 16.10 22.69 6.03
C GLU A 458 16.80 23.95 5.50
N TYR A 459 16.08 24.89 4.87
CA TYR A 459 16.64 26.18 4.48
C TYR A 459 17.12 27.00 5.68
N ARG A 460 16.36 27.00 6.79
CA ARG A 460 16.78 27.65 8.03
C ARG A 460 18.02 26.99 8.62
N THR A 461 18.10 25.67 8.63
CA THR A 461 19.29 24.93 9.09
C THR A 461 20.51 25.28 8.23
N ILE A 462 20.35 25.33 6.90
CA ILE A 462 21.43 25.75 5.98
C ILE A 462 21.84 27.21 6.23
N GLN A 463 20.90 28.12 6.47
CA GLN A 463 21.20 29.53 6.80
C GLN A 463 21.96 29.64 8.13
N ASN A 464 21.55 28.89 9.15
CA ASN A 464 22.21 28.87 10.45
C ASN A 464 23.62 28.26 10.40
N MET A 465 23.88 27.31 9.48
CA MET A 465 25.23 26.78 9.24
C MET A 465 26.13 27.75 8.46
N ARG A 466 25.54 28.74 7.78
CA ARG A 466 26.27 29.77 7.01
C ARG A 466 26.56 31.03 7.82
N ALA A 467 25.77 31.28 8.87
CA ALA A 467 25.98 32.34 9.85
C ALA A 467 27.02 31.90 10.89
#